data_AF-A0A1Y5D4A0-F1
#
_entry.id   AF-A0A1Y5D4A0-F1
#
_cell.length_a   1.000
_cell.length_b   1.000
_cell.length_c   1.000
_cell.angle_alpha   90.00
_cell.angle_beta   90.00
_cell.angle_gamma   90.00
#
_symmetry.space_group_name_H-M   'P 1'
#
loop_
_entity.id
_entity.type
_entity.pdbx_description
1 polymer ?
#
loop_
_entity_poly.entity_id
_entity_poly.type
_entity_poly.pdbx_seq_one_letter_code
_entity_poly.pdbx_strand_id
1 'polypeptide(L)'
;MHLITLKNSKLKWYFLLVGVGIHLAFFTAIFQVCNYIISSPLPLPVFAQKTQENMEKNYPSIAILTASILKPLMLLKEDVEYGYLIDPLKWQGVGANVGETKVIEKYNTIIQVSTSSGLISALVSAQAGQFIELLPGLYKINKSRVHIDGKGLESSPNIVFSKTLGDAVIELQGEGIVVDKPYWQFHNLHFKGSCKKHSSCEHAFHVVGEGGNVMFSNNIFQDFNAAIKVNGLKGVYPDQGRIIHNTFFNTTARQTKNPVTPIDLMHADRWQVSENFIFDFVKAKGNKISYGAFFKGGSNKGIFSSNLIMCNANLKSESVAIGLSLGGGGSPVKWHRNGHEYEHSGGVIRNNIIMNCPHDVGIYLNKAKNTIVHNNILYNTMGIDVRFKEGTAKLLHNVLSGKIEERNGGVILQNSDNIVLSRSWLRASEPLNELFKAPANGDFTWRKNYHYVDTDRTQEFSVDFCGNKTNKAYIGAFLSTRFCKDKMNLNNTELQYKFAIEHK
;
A
#
# COMPACT_ATOMS: atom_id res chain seq x y z
N MET A 1 57.91 32.00 49.71
CA MET A 1 57.31 30.97 48.84
C MET A 1 56.48 30.03 49.73
N HIS A 2 55.29 30.46 50.14
CA HIS A 2 54.37 29.63 50.95
C HIS A 2 53.35 29.01 50.00
N LEU A 3 53.57 27.72 49.67
CA LEU A 3 52.55 26.86 49.10
C LEU A 3 51.52 26.56 50.18
N ILE A 4 50.32 27.11 50.00
CA ILE A 4 49.15 26.79 50.81
C ILE A 4 48.75 25.35 50.47
N THR A 5 49.19 24.39 51.29
CA THR A 5 48.64 23.02 51.29
C THR A 5 47.25 23.05 51.92
N LEU A 6 46.22 23.16 51.08
CA LEU A 6 44.82 22.97 51.50
C LEU A 6 44.59 21.51 51.91
N LYS A 7 44.77 21.26 53.20
CA LYS A 7 44.46 20.01 53.91
C LYS A 7 42.96 19.96 54.20
N ASN A 8 42.12 19.83 53.16
CA ASN A 8 40.68 19.69 53.35
C ASN A 8 40.18 18.36 52.75
N SER A 9 40.40 17.26 53.49
CA SER A 9 40.05 15.90 53.04
C SER A 9 38.55 15.76 52.71
N LYS A 10 37.70 16.52 53.40
CA LYS A 10 36.25 16.57 53.16
C LYS A 10 35.91 17.08 51.75
N LEU A 11 36.66 18.06 51.24
CA LEU A 11 36.45 18.62 49.89
C LEU A 11 36.87 17.62 48.80
N LYS A 12 37.96 16.86 49.03
CA LYS A 12 38.37 15.79 48.11
C LYS A 12 37.35 14.66 48.07
N TRP A 13 36.84 14.23 49.21
CA TRP A 13 35.76 13.24 49.30
C TRP A 13 34.47 13.74 48.66
N TYR A 14 34.13 15.01 48.82
CA TYR A 14 32.98 15.62 48.12
C TYR A 14 33.12 15.52 46.60
N PHE A 15 34.23 15.98 46.02
CA PHE A 15 34.43 15.89 44.57
C PHE A 15 34.51 14.44 44.07
N LEU A 16 35.09 13.53 44.85
CA LEU A 16 35.10 12.09 44.53
C LEU A 16 33.68 11.52 44.51
N LEU A 17 32.88 11.76 45.55
CA LEU A 17 31.51 11.26 45.65
C LEU A 17 30.60 11.87 44.58
N VAL A 18 30.74 13.17 44.30
CA VAL A 18 30.04 13.84 43.19
C VAL A 18 30.47 13.24 41.85
N GLY A 19 31.77 13.02 41.65
CA GLY A 19 32.30 12.39 40.44
C GLY A 19 31.74 10.98 40.23
N VAL A 20 31.78 10.14 41.27
CA VAL A 20 31.19 8.79 41.25
C VAL A 20 29.69 8.87 40.97
N GLY A 21 28.96 9.79 41.61
CA GLY A 21 27.53 10.00 41.38
C GLY A 21 27.21 10.38 39.94
N ILE A 22 27.97 11.30 39.34
CA ILE A 22 27.80 11.72 37.94
C ILE A 22 28.07 10.56 36.98
N HIS A 23 29.14 9.77 37.21
CA HIS A 23 29.45 8.62 36.36
C HIS A 23 28.39 7.54 36.47
N LEU A 24 27.91 7.23 37.69
CA LEU A 24 26.85 6.27 37.90
C LEU A 24 25.56 6.70 37.20
N ALA A 25 25.19 7.98 37.30
CA ALA A 25 24.04 8.53 36.61
C ALA A 25 24.20 8.43 35.08
N PHE A 26 25.39 8.74 34.56
CA PHE A 26 25.70 8.63 33.12
C PHE A 26 25.62 7.18 32.62
N PHE A 27 26.22 6.22 33.33
CA PHE A 27 26.14 4.79 32.97
C PHE A 27 24.71 4.27 33.08
N THR A 28 23.95 4.70 34.09
CA THR A 28 22.54 4.33 34.22
C THR A 28 21.72 4.87 33.05
N ALA A 29 21.96 6.12 32.63
CA ALA A 29 21.30 6.71 31.47
C ALA A 29 21.67 5.96 30.17
N ILE A 30 22.95 5.64 29.96
CA ILE A 30 23.39 4.82 28.82
C ILE A 30 22.69 3.46 28.84
N PHE A 31 22.69 2.78 29.99
CA PHE A 31 22.07 1.47 30.13
C PHE A 31 20.58 1.53 29.83
N GLN A 32 19.86 2.54 30.32
CA GLN A 32 18.44 2.76 30.01
C GLN A 32 18.22 3.00 28.51
N VAL A 33 19.06 3.81 27.87
CA VAL A 33 18.99 4.06 26.41
C VAL A 33 19.27 2.76 25.63
N CYS A 34 20.32 2.02 25.98
CA CYS A 34 20.64 0.75 25.34
C CYS A 34 19.50 -0.26 25.50
N ASN A 35 18.94 -0.40 26.71
CA ASN A 35 17.80 -1.27 26.96
C ASN A 35 16.57 -0.83 26.15
N TYR A 36 16.32 0.47 26.05
CA TYR A 36 15.23 0.99 25.22
C TYR A 36 15.42 0.65 23.74
N ILE A 37 16.65 0.77 23.21
CA ILE A 37 16.96 0.43 21.82
C ILE A 37 16.85 -1.08 21.58
N ILE A 38 17.39 -1.91 22.48
CA ILE A 38 17.37 -3.38 22.36
C ILE A 38 15.95 -3.94 22.52
N SER A 39 15.16 -3.36 23.42
CA SER A 39 13.74 -3.71 23.60
C SER A 39 12.83 -3.14 22.51
N SER A 40 13.36 -2.26 21.65
CA SER A 40 12.60 -1.75 20.52
C SER A 40 12.20 -2.90 19.61
N PRO A 41 10.97 -2.93 19.12
CA PRO A 41 10.56 -3.95 18.17
C PRO A 41 11.10 -3.74 16.75
N LEU A 42 11.78 -2.63 16.51
CA LEU A 42 12.36 -2.31 15.21
C LEU A 42 13.78 -2.88 15.14
N PRO A 43 14.20 -3.44 13.98
CA PRO A 43 15.62 -3.66 13.72
C PRO A 43 16.43 -2.39 13.91
N LEU A 44 17.65 -2.50 14.44
CA LEU A 44 18.54 -1.39 14.76
C LEU A 44 18.70 -0.37 13.62
N PRO A 45 18.90 -0.77 12.34
CA PRO A 45 19.02 0.19 11.26
C PRO A 45 17.73 0.99 11.01
N VAL A 46 16.57 0.31 11.12
CA VAL A 46 15.24 0.93 10.97
C VAL A 46 14.93 1.85 12.15
N PHE A 47 15.28 1.43 13.37
CA PHE A 47 15.18 2.26 14.57
C PHE A 47 16.02 3.53 14.45
N ALA A 48 17.28 3.39 14.01
CA ALA A 48 18.20 4.51 13.85
C ALA A 48 17.66 5.52 12.83
N GLN A 49 17.15 5.03 11.69
CA GLN A 49 16.51 5.87 10.69
C GLN A 49 15.27 6.60 11.22
N LYS A 50 14.31 5.89 11.83
CA LYS A 50 13.08 6.53 12.36
C LYS A 50 13.40 7.54 13.45
N THR A 51 14.41 7.25 14.27
CA THR A 51 14.92 8.20 15.27
C THR A 51 15.50 9.43 14.61
N GLN A 52 16.36 9.28 13.60
CA GLN A 52 16.96 10.39 12.88
C GLN A 52 15.89 11.29 12.23
N GLU A 53 14.90 10.70 11.56
CA GLU A 53 13.79 11.43 10.94
C GLU A 53 12.95 12.20 11.99
N ASN A 54 12.72 11.60 13.16
CA ASN A 54 12.03 12.24 14.26
C ASN A 54 12.84 13.42 14.83
N MET A 55 14.16 13.26 14.95
CA MET A 55 15.07 14.33 15.41
C MET A 55 15.10 15.49 14.42
N GLU A 56 15.22 15.23 13.12
CA GLU A 56 15.19 16.26 12.07
C GLU A 56 13.88 17.05 12.09
N LYS A 57 12.76 16.37 12.35
CA LYS A 57 11.43 16.99 12.36
C LYS A 57 11.15 17.80 13.63
N ASN A 58 11.42 17.22 14.80
CA ASN A 58 10.98 17.76 16.08
C ASN A 58 12.09 18.49 16.85
N TYR A 59 13.36 18.22 16.55
CA TYR A 59 14.53 18.74 17.26
C TYR A 59 15.68 19.13 16.31
N PRO A 60 15.43 20.00 15.31
CA PRO A 60 16.37 20.26 14.21
C PRO A 60 17.72 20.83 14.68
N SER A 61 17.76 21.55 15.80
CA SER A 61 18.99 22.15 16.35
C SER A 61 20.04 21.12 16.79
N ILE A 62 19.62 19.91 17.16
CA ILE A 62 20.49 18.84 17.64
C ILE A 62 20.52 17.62 16.69
N ALA A 63 19.76 17.66 15.60
CA ALA A 63 19.68 16.58 14.61
C ALA A 63 21.05 16.28 13.96
N ILE A 64 21.91 17.29 13.79
CA ILE A 64 23.26 17.13 13.21
C ILE A 64 24.17 16.30 14.14
N LEU A 65 24.08 16.53 15.45
CA LEU A 65 24.87 15.79 16.45
C LEU A 65 24.45 14.32 16.49
N THR A 66 23.13 14.07 16.51
CA THR A 66 22.58 12.71 16.53
C THR A 66 22.83 11.95 15.22
N ALA A 67 22.84 12.63 14.08
CA ALA A 67 23.14 12.03 12.77
C ALA A 67 24.51 11.32 12.73
N SER A 68 25.52 11.86 13.41
CA SER A 68 26.87 11.26 13.44
C SER A 68 26.88 9.89 14.13
N ILE A 69 25.95 9.66 15.05
CA ILE A 69 25.80 8.39 15.79
C ILE A 69 24.87 7.44 15.02
N LEU A 70 23.77 7.96 14.45
CA LEU A 70 22.72 7.14 13.85
C LEU A 70 23.06 6.68 12.42
N LYS A 71 23.76 7.50 11.62
CA LYS A 71 24.10 7.14 10.22
C LYS A 71 24.87 5.82 10.08
N PRO A 72 25.93 5.54 10.87
CA PRO A 72 26.61 4.25 10.81
C PRO A 72 25.69 3.06 11.08
N LEU A 73 24.72 3.21 12.00
CA LEU A 73 23.76 2.16 12.34
C LEU A 73 22.79 1.90 11.19
N MET A 74 22.38 2.95 10.46
CA MET A 74 21.54 2.83 9.28
C MET A 74 22.24 2.05 8.15
N LEU A 75 23.56 2.21 8.00
CA LEU A 75 24.36 1.50 6.99
C LEU A 75 24.52 0.00 7.26
N LEU A 76 24.14 -0.49 8.44
CA LEU A 76 24.12 -1.93 8.74
C LEU A 76 22.95 -2.66 8.06
N LYS A 77 21.98 -1.92 7.51
CA LYS A 77 20.80 -2.47 6.84
C LYS A 77 21.21 -3.33 5.64
N GLU A 78 20.72 -4.55 5.60
CA GLU A 78 20.74 -5.39 4.41
C GLU A 78 19.64 -4.92 3.45
N ASP A 79 20.05 -4.47 2.28
CA ASP A 79 19.13 -4.03 1.24
C ASP A 79 18.53 -5.24 0.53
N VAL A 80 17.20 -5.30 0.55
CA VAL A 80 16.42 -6.27 -0.22
C VAL A 80 15.78 -5.50 -1.36
N GLU A 81 16.28 -5.74 -2.57
CA GLU A 81 15.82 -5.08 -3.78
C GLU A 81 15.15 -6.07 -4.73
N TYR A 82 14.10 -5.61 -5.42
CA TYR A 82 13.53 -6.34 -6.53
C TYR A 82 14.46 -6.22 -7.74
N GLY A 83 14.96 -7.34 -8.26
CA GLY A 83 16.05 -7.38 -9.26
C GLY A 83 15.64 -7.04 -10.70
N TYR A 84 14.34 -6.98 -10.99
CA TYR A 84 13.83 -6.71 -12.34
C TYR A 84 13.26 -5.31 -12.48
N LEU A 85 13.40 -4.72 -13.67
CA LEU A 85 12.67 -3.52 -14.04
C LEU A 85 11.23 -3.89 -14.39
N ILE A 86 10.28 -3.12 -13.86
CA ILE A 86 8.86 -3.29 -14.14
C ILE A 86 8.46 -2.27 -15.20
N ASP A 87 8.19 -2.74 -16.41
CA ASP A 87 7.50 -1.98 -17.46
C ASP A 87 6.02 -2.40 -17.47
N PRO A 88 5.09 -1.53 -17.05
CA PRO A 88 3.66 -1.85 -17.01
C PRO A 88 3.06 -2.26 -18.35
N LEU A 89 3.64 -1.82 -19.48
CA LEU A 89 3.16 -2.20 -20.81
C LEU A 89 3.66 -3.59 -21.26
N LYS A 90 4.64 -4.15 -20.55
CA LYS A 90 5.17 -5.50 -20.79
C LYS A 90 4.87 -6.48 -19.66
N TRP A 91 4.25 -5.99 -18.59
CA TRP A 91 3.90 -6.80 -17.43
C TRP A 91 2.72 -7.73 -17.76
N GLN A 92 2.89 -9.02 -17.53
CA GLN A 92 1.86 -10.05 -17.77
C GLN A 92 1.38 -10.72 -16.47
N GLY A 93 1.84 -10.24 -15.31
CA GLY A 93 1.46 -10.77 -14.00
C GLY A 93 0.13 -10.22 -13.49
N VAL A 94 -0.05 -10.23 -12.16
CA VAL A 94 -1.22 -9.61 -11.49
C VAL A 94 -1.32 -8.13 -11.88
N GLY A 95 -2.54 -7.60 -11.96
CA GLY A 95 -2.81 -6.22 -12.40
C GLY A 95 -3.36 -6.18 -13.82
N ALA A 96 -3.07 -5.09 -14.52
CA ALA A 96 -3.57 -4.87 -15.86
C ALA A 96 -2.83 -5.72 -16.89
N ASN A 97 -3.59 -6.39 -17.75
CA ASN A 97 -3.14 -7.24 -18.83
C ASN A 97 -3.27 -6.51 -20.18
N VAL A 98 -2.11 -6.14 -20.73
CA VAL A 98 -1.99 -5.36 -21.98
C VAL A 98 -2.41 -6.18 -23.20
N GLY A 99 -2.27 -7.52 -23.14
CA GLY A 99 -2.70 -8.42 -24.20
C GLY A 99 -4.19 -8.78 -24.16
N GLU A 100 -4.92 -8.39 -23.11
CA GLU A 100 -6.33 -8.70 -23.00
C GLU A 100 -7.18 -7.77 -23.87
N THR A 101 -7.72 -8.32 -24.96
CA THR A 101 -8.70 -7.62 -25.78
C THR A 101 -10.09 -7.77 -25.18
N LYS A 102 -10.77 -6.65 -24.97
CA LYS A 102 -12.18 -6.70 -24.57
C LYS A 102 -13.05 -7.02 -25.78
N VAL A 103 -13.51 -8.27 -25.85
CA VAL A 103 -14.50 -8.68 -26.85
C VAL A 103 -15.88 -8.28 -26.36
N ILE A 104 -16.58 -7.49 -27.17
CA ILE A 104 -17.93 -7.02 -26.88
C ILE A 104 -18.89 -7.74 -27.83
N GLU A 105 -19.58 -8.77 -27.33
CA GLU A 105 -20.33 -9.71 -28.18
C GLU A 105 -21.73 -9.24 -28.61
N LYS A 106 -22.36 -8.27 -27.91
CA LYS A 106 -23.70 -7.77 -28.30
C LYS A 106 -24.14 -6.55 -27.48
N TYR A 107 -24.08 -5.34 -28.05
CA TYR A 107 -24.82 -4.19 -27.52
C TYR A 107 -25.37 -3.31 -28.64
N ASN A 108 -26.47 -2.62 -28.36
CA ASN A 108 -27.34 -2.01 -29.37
C ASN A 108 -26.74 -0.76 -30.05
N THR A 109 -25.81 -0.03 -29.43
CA THR A 109 -25.10 1.10 -30.07
C THR A 109 -23.75 1.39 -29.39
N ILE A 110 -22.64 1.33 -30.15
CA ILE A 110 -21.31 1.79 -29.71
C ILE A 110 -21.08 3.20 -30.26
N ILE A 111 -20.73 4.15 -29.39
CA ILE A 111 -20.22 5.47 -29.81
C ILE A 111 -18.70 5.39 -29.87
N GLN A 112 -18.14 5.61 -31.05
CA GLN A 112 -16.70 5.73 -31.22
C GLN A 112 -16.25 7.17 -30.99
N VAL A 113 -15.22 7.32 -30.17
CA VAL A 113 -14.64 8.60 -29.79
C VAL A 113 -13.16 8.58 -30.15
N SER A 114 -12.69 9.63 -30.83
CA SER A 114 -11.30 9.79 -31.27
C SER A 114 -10.64 11.09 -30.81
N THR A 115 -11.36 11.92 -30.04
CA THR A 115 -10.89 13.24 -29.61
C THR A 115 -11.19 13.51 -28.13
N SER A 116 -10.39 14.36 -27.49
CA SER A 116 -10.62 14.77 -26.09
C SER A 116 -11.98 15.44 -25.87
N SER A 117 -12.41 16.29 -26.81
CA SER A 117 -13.73 16.93 -26.74
C SER A 117 -14.85 15.91 -26.87
N GLY A 118 -14.71 14.95 -27.79
CA GLY A 118 -15.65 13.84 -27.94
C GLY A 118 -15.77 13.00 -26.68
N LEU A 119 -14.66 12.70 -26.00
CA LEU A 119 -14.66 11.98 -24.72
C LEU A 119 -15.42 12.75 -23.64
N ILE A 120 -15.13 14.04 -23.46
CA ILE A 120 -15.84 14.89 -22.49
C ILE A 120 -17.34 14.93 -22.81
N SER A 121 -17.71 15.14 -24.08
CA SER A 121 -19.10 15.15 -24.49
C SER A 121 -19.78 13.82 -24.20
N ALA A 122 -19.16 12.68 -24.53
CA ALA A 122 -19.73 11.36 -24.31
C ALA A 122 -19.91 11.04 -22.81
N LEU A 123 -18.98 11.45 -21.94
CA LEU A 123 -19.12 11.31 -20.49
C LEU A 123 -20.30 12.11 -19.93
N VAL A 124 -20.57 13.29 -20.49
CA VAL A 124 -21.67 14.17 -20.06
C VAL A 124 -23.01 13.67 -20.59
N SER A 125 -23.10 13.28 -21.87
CA SER A 125 -24.38 12.99 -22.54
C SER A 125 -24.77 11.52 -22.58
N ALA A 126 -23.99 10.63 -21.97
CA ALA A 126 -24.26 9.19 -22.00
C ALA A 126 -25.64 8.84 -21.44
N GLN A 127 -26.41 8.08 -22.22
CA GLN A 127 -27.64 7.44 -21.78
C GLN A 127 -27.31 6.10 -21.09
N ALA A 128 -28.25 5.58 -20.30
CA ALA A 128 -28.08 4.27 -19.64
C ALA A 128 -27.79 3.17 -20.66
N GLY A 129 -26.77 2.36 -20.41
CA GLY A 129 -26.35 1.27 -21.30
C GLY A 129 -25.45 1.72 -22.44
N GLN A 130 -24.98 2.96 -22.44
CA GLN A 130 -24.13 3.48 -23.50
C GLN A 130 -22.73 2.86 -23.48
N PHE A 131 -22.26 2.43 -24.65
CA PHE A 131 -20.88 2.01 -24.88
C PHE A 131 -20.12 3.14 -25.56
N ILE A 132 -18.99 3.53 -24.97
CA ILE A 132 -18.09 4.57 -25.44
C ILE A 132 -16.75 3.91 -25.72
N GLU A 133 -16.48 3.63 -26.99
CA GLU A 133 -15.20 3.08 -27.45
C GLU A 133 -14.24 4.25 -27.71
N LEU A 134 -13.11 4.26 -27.00
CA LEU A 134 -12.00 5.16 -27.30
C LEU A 134 -11.10 4.50 -28.32
N LEU A 135 -11.04 5.11 -29.50
CA LEU A 135 -10.14 4.72 -30.56
C LEU A 135 -8.68 5.00 -30.15
N PRO A 136 -7.69 4.30 -30.74
CA PRO A 136 -6.29 4.52 -30.41
C PRO A 136 -5.90 6.00 -30.53
N GLY A 137 -5.27 6.53 -29.50
CA GLY A 137 -4.92 7.94 -29.45
C GLY A 137 -4.65 8.50 -28.06
N LEU A 138 -4.18 9.75 -28.07
CA LEU A 138 -3.86 10.51 -26.86
C LEU A 138 -4.95 11.56 -26.60
N TYR A 139 -5.64 11.41 -25.48
CA TYR A 139 -6.75 12.25 -25.05
C TYR A 139 -6.27 13.21 -23.94
N LYS A 140 -5.82 14.39 -24.32
CA LYS A 140 -5.41 15.43 -23.37
C LYS A 140 -6.62 16.20 -22.85
N ILE A 141 -6.87 16.10 -21.55
CA ILE A 141 -7.96 16.82 -20.87
C ILE A 141 -7.37 17.95 -20.02
N ASN A 142 -7.45 19.17 -20.56
CA ASN A 142 -6.95 20.38 -19.89
C ASN A 142 -7.99 20.98 -18.93
N LYS A 143 -8.64 20.14 -18.11
CA LYS A 143 -9.59 20.55 -17.08
C LYS A 143 -9.18 19.92 -15.75
N SER A 144 -9.31 20.67 -14.65
CA SER A 144 -9.03 20.14 -13.31
C SER A 144 -10.11 19.20 -12.81
N ARG A 145 -11.33 19.31 -13.35
CA ARG A 145 -12.48 18.43 -13.08
C ARG A 145 -13.30 18.24 -14.35
N VAL A 146 -13.64 17.00 -14.67
CA VAL A 146 -14.62 16.62 -15.69
C VAL A 146 -15.74 15.89 -15.00
N HIS A 147 -16.91 16.52 -14.93
CA HIS A 147 -18.09 15.90 -14.32
C HIS A 147 -18.76 14.96 -15.32
N ILE A 148 -19.15 13.79 -14.84
CA ILE A 148 -20.02 12.87 -15.56
C ILE A 148 -21.46 13.21 -15.20
N ASP A 149 -22.32 13.37 -16.20
CA ASP A 149 -23.76 13.61 -15.99
C ASP A 149 -24.63 12.42 -16.41
N GLY A 150 -24.12 11.54 -17.27
CA GLY A 150 -24.83 10.33 -17.69
C GLY A 150 -25.04 9.35 -16.54
N LYS A 151 -26.26 8.82 -16.38
CA LYS A 151 -26.59 7.85 -15.32
C LYS A 151 -26.77 6.45 -15.91
N GLY A 152 -25.94 5.50 -15.47
CA GLY A 152 -26.11 4.09 -15.78
C GLY A 152 -27.20 3.44 -14.93
N LEU A 153 -27.56 2.20 -15.28
CA LEU A 153 -28.47 1.34 -14.53
C LEU A 153 -27.79 0.00 -14.22
N GLU A 154 -28.26 -0.72 -13.21
CA GLU A 154 -27.72 -2.04 -12.84
C GLU A 154 -27.76 -3.04 -14.00
N SER A 155 -28.89 -3.10 -14.71
CA SER A 155 -29.08 -3.94 -15.89
C SER A 155 -28.47 -3.35 -17.18
N SER A 156 -28.04 -2.10 -17.16
CA SER A 156 -27.54 -1.36 -18.33
C SER A 156 -26.53 -0.30 -17.89
N PRO A 157 -25.32 -0.71 -17.48
CA PRO A 157 -24.28 0.22 -17.04
C PRO A 157 -23.70 0.99 -18.23
N ASN A 158 -23.13 2.16 -17.95
CA ASN A 158 -22.39 2.92 -18.95
C ASN A 158 -20.95 2.44 -18.98
N ILE A 159 -20.42 2.17 -20.17
CA ILE A 159 -19.10 1.54 -20.32
C ILE A 159 -18.20 2.41 -21.19
N VAL A 160 -17.09 2.87 -20.63
CA VAL A 160 -15.99 3.50 -21.36
C VAL A 160 -14.86 2.49 -21.48
N PHE A 161 -14.38 2.26 -22.69
CA PHE A 161 -13.34 1.28 -22.91
C PHE A 161 -12.48 1.57 -24.14
N SER A 162 -11.30 0.96 -24.21
CA SER A 162 -10.60 0.74 -25.47
C SER A 162 -10.56 -0.76 -25.78
N LYS A 163 -10.41 -1.14 -27.05
CA LYS A 163 -10.34 -2.56 -27.45
C LYS A 163 -9.13 -3.24 -26.81
N THR A 164 -7.97 -2.61 -26.91
CA THR A 164 -6.70 -3.07 -26.37
C THR A 164 -6.21 -2.08 -25.32
N LEU A 165 -5.75 -2.59 -24.18
CA LEU A 165 -5.16 -1.73 -23.16
C LEU A 165 -3.88 -1.07 -23.70
N GLY A 166 -3.75 0.25 -23.52
CA GLY A 166 -2.61 1.04 -24.01
C GLY A 166 -2.90 1.81 -25.29
N ASP A 167 -3.91 1.42 -26.08
CA ASP A 167 -4.29 2.13 -27.30
C ASP A 167 -4.84 3.54 -27.00
N ALA A 168 -5.67 3.67 -25.96
CA ALA A 168 -6.22 4.94 -25.51
C ALA A 168 -5.52 5.43 -24.23
N VAL A 169 -4.72 6.49 -24.37
CA VAL A 169 -4.05 7.16 -23.25
C VAL A 169 -4.78 8.45 -22.92
N ILE A 170 -5.22 8.61 -21.67
CA ILE A 170 -5.96 9.78 -21.20
C ILE A 170 -5.07 10.56 -20.23
N GLU A 171 -4.64 11.76 -20.65
CA GLU A 171 -3.85 12.66 -19.81
C GLU A 171 -4.78 13.57 -19.00
N LEU A 172 -4.68 13.46 -17.68
CA LEU A 172 -5.50 14.17 -16.69
C LEU A 172 -4.65 15.05 -15.78
N GLN A 173 -5.31 16.04 -15.18
CA GLN A 173 -4.78 16.89 -14.12
C GLN A 173 -5.88 17.20 -13.10
N GLY A 174 -5.50 17.79 -11.96
CA GLY A 174 -6.43 18.13 -10.87
C GLY A 174 -7.03 16.88 -10.22
N GLU A 175 -8.35 16.89 -10.07
CA GLU A 175 -9.16 15.79 -9.55
C GLU A 175 -9.75 14.92 -10.70
N GLY A 176 -9.31 15.14 -11.95
CA GLY A 176 -9.62 14.27 -13.07
C GLY A 176 -11.11 14.17 -13.37
N ILE A 177 -11.63 12.95 -13.49
CA ILE A 177 -13.03 12.64 -13.78
C ILE A 177 -13.79 12.51 -12.46
N VAL A 178 -14.79 13.37 -12.25
CA VAL A 178 -15.68 13.34 -11.09
C VAL A 178 -16.88 12.44 -11.41
N VAL A 179 -17.02 11.36 -10.66
CA VAL A 179 -18.09 10.37 -10.85
C VAL A 179 -19.09 10.51 -9.71
N ASP A 180 -20.17 11.22 -9.95
CA ASP A 180 -21.29 11.37 -9.01
C ASP A 180 -22.59 10.73 -9.50
N LYS A 181 -22.49 9.86 -10.52
CA LYS A 181 -23.57 9.04 -11.07
C LYS A 181 -23.21 7.55 -10.98
N PRO A 182 -24.18 6.67 -10.70
CA PRO A 182 -23.90 5.26 -10.47
C PRO A 182 -23.71 4.45 -11.77
N TYR A 183 -23.24 3.21 -11.62
CA TYR A 183 -23.18 2.18 -12.66
C TYR A 183 -22.34 2.55 -13.89
N TRP A 184 -21.20 3.21 -13.65
CA TRP A 184 -20.17 3.43 -14.65
C TRP A 184 -19.10 2.35 -14.61
N GLN A 185 -18.56 1.99 -15.76
CA GLN A 185 -17.45 1.06 -15.86
C GLN A 185 -16.37 1.58 -16.81
N PHE A 186 -15.12 1.42 -16.41
CA PHE A 186 -13.93 1.86 -17.15
C PHE A 186 -13.00 0.66 -17.39
N HIS A 187 -12.69 0.39 -18.65
CA HIS A 187 -12.00 -0.84 -19.05
C HIS A 187 -10.88 -0.61 -20.07
N ASN A 188 -9.73 -1.26 -19.89
CA ASN A 188 -8.65 -1.26 -20.88
C ASN A 188 -8.15 0.16 -21.23
N LEU A 189 -8.07 1.06 -20.25
CA LEU A 189 -7.62 2.44 -20.45
C LEU A 189 -6.31 2.71 -19.72
N HIS A 190 -5.46 3.58 -20.29
CA HIS A 190 -4.28 4.09 -19.63
C HIS A 190 -4.50 5.55 -19.21
N PHE A 191 -4.69 5.77 -17.91
CA PHE A 191 -4.78 7.10 -17.32
C PHE A 191 -3.41 7.58 -16.86
N LYS A 192 -3.05 8.81 -17.21
CA LYS A 192 -1.76 9.41 -16.86
C LYS A 192 -1.93 10.80 -16.27
N GLY A 193 -1.37 11.00 -15.07
CA GLY A 193 -1.25 12.31 -14.45
C GLY A 193 -0.20 13.15 -15.17
N SER A 194 -0.61 14.20 -15.88
CA SER A 194 0.27 15.05 -16.69
C SER A 194 0.37 16.46 -16.06
N CYS A 195 1.12 16.59 -14.96
CA CYS A 195 1.25 17.85 -14.23
C CYS A 195 2.69 18.29 -14.01
N LYS A 196 2.98 19.58 -14.23
CA LYS A 196 4.27 20.19 -13.89
C LYS A 196 4.58 20.13 -12.39
N LYS A 197 3.56 20.27 -11.54
CA LYS A 197 3.64 20.17 -10.08
C LYS A 197 2.85 18.95 -9.63
N HIS A 198 3.48 18.05 -8.87
CA HIS A 198 2.82 16.82 -8.43
C HIS A 198 1.58 17.10 -7.55
N SER A 199 1.58 18.21 -6.80
CA SER A 199 0.43 18.68 -6.02
C SER A 199 -0.78 19.11 -6.86
N SER A 200 -0.68 19.07 -8.18
CA SER A 200 -1.78 19.33 -9.11
C SER A 200 -2.25 18.07 -9.83
N CYS A 201 -1.65 16.91 -9.56
CA CYS A 201 -2.06 15.61 -10.10
C CYS A 201 -2.63 14.77 -8.95
N GLU A 202 -3.82 15.16 -8.49
CA GLU A 202 -4.48 14.52 -7.35
C GLU A 202 -5.07 13.18 -7.78
N HIS A 203 -6.08 13.19 -8.64
CA HIS A 203 -6.90 12.00 -8.93
C HIS A 203 -7.08 11.79 -10.43
N ALA A 204 -7.13 10.53 -10.86
CA ALA A 204 -7.71 10.17 -12.15
C ALA A 204 -9.24 10.18 -12.03
N PHE A 205 -9.75 9.62 -10.92
CA PHE A 205 -11.16 9.57 -10.59
C PHE A 205 -11.45 10.07 -9.18
N HIS A 206 -12.41 10.97 -9.07
CA HIS A 206 -13.02 11.37 -7.80
C HIS A 206 -14.47 10.86 -7.75
N VAL A 207 -14.66 9.70 -7.14
CA VAL A 207 -15.97 9.07 -7.00
C VAL A 207 -16.66 9.60 -5.75
N VAL A 208 -17.82 10.23 -5.91
CA VAL A 208 -18.50 10.96 -4.83
C VAL A 208 -19.99 10.75 -4.82
N GLY A 209 -20.64 10.95 -3.66
CA GLY A 209 -22.10 11.03 -3.59
C GLY A 209 -22.80 9.80 -4.18
N GLU A 210 -23.64 9.99 -5.19
CA GLU A 210 -24.41 8.93 -5.86
C GLU A 210 -23.56 8.04 -6.80
N GLY A 211 -22.25 8.23 -6.90
CA GLY A 211 -21.31 7.44 -7.71
C GLY A 211 -21.12 5.98 -7.24
N GLY A 212 -22.17 5.28 -6.83
CA GLY A 212 -22.11 3.89 -6.39
C GLY A 212 -22.03 2.88 -7.55
N ASN A 213 -21.63 1.64 -7.23
CA ASN A 213 -21.52 0.53 -8.19
C ASN A 213 -20.60 0.82 -9.40
N VAL A 214 -19.62 1.72 -9.24
CA VAL A 214 -18.62 2.02 -10.26
C VAL A 214 -17.61 0.87 -10.35
N MET A 215 -17.14 0.56 -11.55
CA MET A 215 -16.13 -0.47 -11.77
C MET A 215 -14.95 0.05 -12.58
N PHE A 216 -13.74 -0.20 -12.08
CA PHE A 216 -12.49 -0.01 -12.80
C PHE A 216 -11.88 -1.39 -13.03
N SER A 217 -11.79 -1.81 -14.29
CA SER A 217 -11.27 -3.13 -14.65
C SER A 217 -10.16 -3.03 -15.69
N ASN A 218 -9.05 -3.72 -15.48
CA ASN A 218 -7.98 -3.82 -16.48
C ASN A 218 -7.44 -2.46 -17.00
N ASN A 219 -7.22 -1.50 -16.11
CA ASN A 219 -6.68 -0.17 -16.46
C ASN A 219 -5.27 0.04 -15.89
N ILE A 220 -4.53 0.95 -16.51
CA ILE A 220 -3.25 1.46 -15.99
C ILE A 220 -3.47 2.87 -15.45
N PHE A 221 -3.05 3.11 -14.20
CA PHE A 221 -3.05 4.42 -13.55
C PHE A 221 -1.63 4.84 -13.23
N GLN A 222 -1.19 5.90 -13.90
CA GLN A 222 0.18 6.39 -13.81
C GLN A 222 0.22 7.82 -13.24
N ASP A 223 1.12 8.06 -12.29
CA ASP A 223 1.55 9.41 -11.86
C ASP A 223 0.46 10.28 -11.18
N PHE A 224 -0.42 9.65 -10.41
CA PHE A 224 -1.41 10.32 -9.56
C PHE A 224 -1.05 10.22 -8.07
N ASN A 225 -1.37 11.25 -7.29
CA ASN A 225 -1.20 11.22 -5.84
C ASN A 225 -2.17 10.21 -5.21
N ALA A 226 -3.43 10.22 -5.63
CA ALA A 226 -4.44 9.23 -5.29
C ALA A 226 -5.31 8.96 -6.51
N ALA A 227 -4.91 8.00 -7.35
CA ALA A 227 -5.53 7.72 -8.65
C ALA A 227 -7.05 7.57 -8.55
N ILE A 228 -7.54 6.82 -7.56
CA ILE A 228 -8.96 6.69 -7.27
C ILE A 228 -9.21 7.22 -5.86
N LYS A 229 -9.93 8.34 -5.78
CA LYS A 229 -10.40 8.94 -4.53
C LYS A 229 -11.91 8.71 -4.40
N VAL A 230 -12.34 8.17 -3.27
CA VAL A 230 -13.75 7.89 -2.99
C VAL A 230 -14.18 8.63 -1.73
N ASN A 231 -15.23 9.45 -1.81
CA ASN A 231 -15.77 10.19 -0.66
C ASN A 231 -17.30 10.23 -0.66
N GLY A 232 -17.91 10.11 0.52
CA GLY A 232 -19.27 10.64 0.72
C GLY A 232 -19.41 12.13 0.38
N LEU A 233 -20.56 12.54 -0.14
CA LEU A 233 -20.91 13.93 -0.45
C LEU A 233 -22.34 14.22 0.03
N LYS A 234 -22.49 15.24 0.90
CA LYS A 234 -23.80 15.68 1.44
C LYS A 234 -24.63 14.53 2.04
N GLY A 235 -23.98 13.61 2.75
CA GLY A 235 -24.65 12.45 3.38
C GLY A 235 -24.99 11.30 2.44
N VAL A 236 -24.63 11.39 1.15
CA VAL A 236 -24.76 10.32 0.16
C VAL A 236 -23.39 9.68 -0.08
N TYR A 237 -23.37 8.35 -0.24
CA TYR A 237 -22.13 7.58 -0.28
C TYR A 237 -22.04 6.70 -1.53
N PRO A 238 -20.87 6.70 -2.22
CA PRO A 238 -20.67 5.89 -3.42
C PRO A 238 -20.32 4.44 -3.04
N ASP A 239 -21.29 3.71 -2.53
CA ASP A 239 -21.10 2.33 -2.04
C ASP A 239 -20.90 1.33 -3.20
N GLN A 240 -20.33 0.16 -2.89
CA GLN A 240 -20.27 -1.03 -3.77
C GLN A 240 -19.41 -0.87 -5.04
N GLY A 241 -18.39 -0.02 -4.99
CA GLY A 241 -17.42 0.09 -6.09
C GLY A 241 -16.47 -1.11 -6.18
N ARG A 242 -15.93 -1.34 -7.38
CA ARG A 242 -15.02 -2.45 -7.70
C ARG A 242 -13.78 -1.93 -8.43
N ILE A 243 -12.60 -2.31 -7.96
CA ILE A 243 -11.31 -2.00 -8.58
C ILE A 243 -10.61 -3.34 -8.79
N ILE A 244 -10.61 -3.83 -10.03
CA ILE A 244 -10.21 -5.21 -10.36
C ILE A 244 -9.17 -5.23 -11.48
N HIS A 245 -8.10 -6.01 -11.36
CA HIS A 245 -7.11 -6.17 -12.44
C HIS A 245 -6.47 -4.87 -12.92
N ASN A 246 -6.30 -3.85 -12.07
CA ASN A 246 -5.66 -2.60 -12.51
C ASN A 246 -4.20 -2.55 -12.06
N THR A 247 -3.38 -1.77 -12.77
CA THR A 247 -2.01 -1.45 -12.39
C THR A 247 -1.91 0.01 -11.97
N PHE A 248 -1.31 0.28 -10.81
CA PHE A 248 -1.13 1.64 -10.26
C PHE A 248 0.33 1.89 -9.94
N PHE A 249 0.89 3.00 -10.43
CA PHE A 249 2.28 3.34 -10.15
C PHE A 249 2.61 4.82 -10.32
N ASN A 250 3.76 5.21 -9.78
CA ASN A 250 4.41 6.48 -10.12
C ASN A 250 5.78 6.22 -10.73
N THR A 251 6.13 6.99 -11.74
CA THR A 251 7.44 6.96 -12.39
C THR A 251 8.52 7.67 -11.56
N THR A 252 8.11 8.51 -10.61
CA THR A 252 9.00 9.25 -9.71
C THR A 252 8.37 9.40 -8.33
N ALA A 253 9.22 9.57 -7.31
CA ALA A 253 8.77 9.86 -5.95
C ALA A 253 7.96 11.17 -5.94
N ARG A 254 6.76 11.13 -5.35
CA ARG A 254 5.82 12.24 -5.43
C ARG A 254 6.26 13.43 -4.58
N GLN A 255 6.57 14.53 -5.25
CA GLN A 255 7.06 15.78 -4.64
C GLN A 255 5.92 16.63 -4.08
N THR A 256 5.12 16.07 -3.17
CA THR A 256 3.91 16.73 -2.63
C THR A 256 3.74 16.52 -1.12
N LYS A 257 3.09 17.49 -0.46
CA LYS A 257 2.63 17.32 0.93
C LYS A 257 1.29 16.58 1.00
N ASN A 258 0.53 16.56 -0.09
CA ASN A 258 -0.76 15.88 -0.21
C ASN A 258 -0.60 14.37 0.03
N PRO A 259 -1.68 13.65 0.38
CA PRO A 259 -1.64 12.19 0.49
C PRO A 259 -1.10 11.55 -0.78
N VAL A 260 -0.31 10.48 -0.63
CA VAL A 260 0.09 9.61 -1.74
C VAL A 260 -0.45 8.24 -1.41
N THR A 261 -1.58 7.92 -2.03
CA THR A 261 -2.33 6.68 -1.81
C THR A 261 -3.12 6.36 -3.07
N PRO A 262 -2.61 5.49 -3.97
CA PRO A 262 -3.25 5.19 -5.24
C PRO A 262 -4.76 4.90 -5.14
N ILE A 263 -5.19 4.18 -4.11
CA ILE A 263 -6.62 3.95 -3.80
C ILE A 263 -6.93 4.52 -2.40
N ASP A 264 -7.55 5.69 -2.38
CA ASP A 264 -7.95 6.41 -1.17
C ASP A 264 -9.47 6.39 -1.05
N LEU A 265 -10.00 5.56 -0.15
CA LEU A 265 -11.44 5.48 0.10
C LEU A 265 -11.81 5.96 1.49
N MET A 266 -12.78 6.87 1.53
CA MET A 266 -13.37 7.41 2.74
C MET A 266 -14.91 7.32 2.69
N HIS A 267 -15.52 6.86 3.78
CA HIS A 267 -16.97 6.74 4.02
C HIS A 267 -17.74 5.60 3.31
N ALA A 268 -17.27 5.08 2.17
CA ALA A 268 -18.05 4.16 1.34
C ALA A 268 -17.99 2.69 1.81
N ASP A 269 -19.09 1.95 1.61
CA ASP A 269 -19.25 0.57 2.05
C ASP A 269 -19.08 -0.45 0.93
N ARG A 270 -18.69 -1.68 1.29
CA ARG A 270 -18.70 -2.88 0.43
C ARG A 270 -17.87 -2.73 -0.85
N TRP A 271 -16.79 -1.95 -0.82
CA TRP A 271 -15.86 -1.87 -1.93
C TRP A 271 -14.99 -3.11 -2.03
N GLN A 272 -14.69 -3.51 -3.25
CA GLN A 272 -13.82 -4.65 -3.56
C GLN A 272 -12.61 -4.15 -4.34
N VAL A 273 -11.42 -4.43 -3.82
CA VAL A 273 -10.14 -4.14 -4.46
C VAL A 273 -9.42 -5.47 -4.62
N SER A 274 -9.42 -6.01 -5.84
CA SER A 274 -8.91 -7.35 -6.09
C SER A 274 -8.03 -7.47 -7.32
N GLU A 275 -7.02 -8.34 -7.24
CA GLU A 275 -6.17 -8.68 -8.39
C GLU A 275 -5.49 -7.47 -9.03
N ASN A 276 -5.29 -6.39 -8.26
CA ASN A 276 -4.57 -5.20 -8.71
C ASN A 276 -3.08 -5.33 -8.42
N PHE A 277 -2.28 -4.63 -9.20
CA PHE A 277 -0.86 -4.44 -8.96
C PHE A 277 -0.57 -2.99 -8.63
N ILE A 278 -0.03 -2.72 -7.44
CA ILE A 278 0.26 -1.37 -6.96
C ILE A 278 1.74 -1.30 -6.59
N PHE A 279 2.49 -0.41 -7.23
CA PHE A 279 3.91 -0.27 -6.95
C PHE A 279 4.43 1.17 -6.98
N ASP A 280 5.57 1.42 -6.34
CA ASP A 280 6.28 2.70 -6.39
C ASP A 280 5.44 3.93 -5.98
N PHE A 281 4.60 3.79 -4.97
CA PHE A 281 3.76 4.87 -4.43
C PHE A 281 4.50 5.77 -3.41
N VAL A 282 5.74 6.15 -3.74
CA VAL A 282 6.64 6.87 -2.84
C VAL A 282 6.22 8.33 -2.64
N LYS A 283 6.18 8.79 -1.37
CA LYS A 283 5.99 10.20 -1.01
C LYS A 283 7.29 10.85 -0.54
N ALA A 284 7.77 11.87 -1.27
CA ALA A 284 9.05 12.51 -0.97
C ALA A 284 8.96 13.74 -0.03
N LYS A 285 7.78 14.35 0.13
CA LYS A 285 7.59 15.58 0.91
C LYS A 285 6.52 15.41 2.01
N GLY A 286 6.35 16.44 2.83
CA GLY A 286 5.39 16.43 3.94
C GLY A 286 5.82 15.45 5.03
N ASN A 287 4.91 14.55 5.43
CA ASN A 287 5.20 13.51 6.40
C ASN A 287 5.93 12.28 5.80
N LYS A 288 6.16 12.25 4.48
CA LYS A 288 6.81 11.12 3.78
C LYS A 288 6.15 9.75 4.01
N ILE A 289 4.88 9.72 4.42
CA ILE A 289 4.09 8.50 4.61
C ILE A 289 3.14 8.35 3.42
N SER A 290 3.11 7.14 2.88
CA SER A 290 2.25 6.71 1.78
C SER A 290 1.62 5.35 2.08
N TYR A 291 0.52 5.05 1.39
CA TYR A 291 -0.20 3.78 1.50
C TYR A 291 -0.45 3.24 0.08
N GLY A 292 -0.41 1.93 -0.14
CA GLY A 292 -0.80 1.37 -1.44
C GLY A 292 -2.31 1.52 -1.67
N ALA A 293 -3.09 1.16 -0.65
CA ALA A 293 -4.52 1.42 -0.60
C ALA A 293 -5.03 1.51 0.84
N PHE A 294 -6.10 2.27 1.08
CA PHE A 294 -6.83 2.17 2.34
C PHE A 294 -8.35 2.37 2.21
N PHE A 295 -9.07 1.83 3.20
CA PHE A 295 -10.48 2.17 3.48
C PHE A 295 -10.59 2.83 4.86
N LYS A 296 -11.28 3.98 4.97
CA LYS A 296 -11.40 4.72 6.23
C LYS A 296 -12.71 5.52 6.36
N GLY A 297 -12.84 6.34 7.41
CA GLY A 297 -13.94 7.29 7.57
C GLY A 297 -15.28 6.65 7.96
N GLY A 298 -15.29 5.64 8.80
CA GLY A 298 -16.51 4.93 9.21
C GLY A 298 -17.11 4.04 8.11
N SER A 299 -16.30 3.64 7.12
CA SER A 299 -16.70 2.68 6.07
C SER A 299 -16.88 1.26 6.65
N ASN A 300 -17.55 0.38 5.91
CA ASN A 300 -17.68 -1.02 6.33
C ASN A 300 -17.57 -2.04 5.18
N LYS A 301 -17.25 -3.29 5.57
CA LYS A 301 -17.29 -4.50 4.76
C LYS A 301 -16.49 -4.42 3.45
N GLY A 302 -15.40 -3.66 3.46
CA GLY A 302 -14.48 -3.58 2.32
C GLY A 302 -13.58 -4.81 2.24
N ILE A 303 -13.21 -5.20 1.02
CA ILE A 303 -12.37 -6.38 0.77
C ILE A 303 -11.14 -5.99 -0.04
N PHE A 304 -9.96 -6.38 0.46
CA PHE A 304 -8.73 -6.45 -0.31
C PHE A 304 -8.38 -7.91 -0.58
N SER A 305 -8.40 -8.36 -1.83
CA SER A 305 -8.10 -9.75 -2.16
C SER A 305 -7.19 -9.97 -3.36
N SER A 306 -6.19 -10.85 -3.22
CA SER A 306 -5.33 -11.26 -4.35
C SER A 306 -4.58 -10.11 -5.03
N ASN A 307 -4.35 -9.00 -4.33
CA ASN A 307 -3.55 -7.90 -4.86
C ASN A 307 -2.05 -8.19 -4.69
N LEU A 308 -1.26 -7.64 -5.61
CA LEU A 308 0.19 -7.55 -5.50
C LEU A 308 0.56 -6.11 -5.16
N ILE A 309 1.25 -5.91 -4.05
CA ILE A 309 1.70 -4.59 -3.59
C ILE A 309 3.22 -4.61 -3.44
N MET A 310 3.92 -3.73 -4.16
CA MET A 310 5.37 -3.55 -4.04
C MET A 310 5.66 -2.10 -3.65
N CYS A 311 5.89 -1.83 -2.36
CA CYS A 311 6.11 -0.45 -1.90
C CYS A 311 7.28 0.23 -2.63
N ASN A 312 8.41 -0.48 -2.73
CA ASN A 312 9.56 -0.11 -3.55
C ASN A 312 9.82 -1.23 -4.58
N ALA A 313 9.64 -0.91 -5.85
CA ALA A 313 9.99 -1.74 -6.99
C ALA A 313 11.06 -1.03 -7.81
N ASN A 314 10.71 -0.20 -8.80
CA ASN A 314 11.69 0.52 -9.61
C ASN A 314 12.29 1.71 -8.86
N LEU A 315 11.55 2.30 -7.91
CA LEU A 315 12.02 3.42 -7.11
C LEU A 315 12.66 2.94 -5.81
N LYS A 316 13.88 3.41 -5.53
CA LYS A 316 14.50 3.28 -4.21
C LYS A 316 14.09 4.48 -3.34
N SER A 317 13.60 4.20 -2.14
CA SER A 317 13.21 5.25 -1.20
C SER A 317 13.32 4.81 0.25
N GLU A 318 13.76 5.74 1.09
CA GLU A 318 13.72 5.64 2.55
C GLU A 318 12.38 6.14 3.14
N SER A 319 11.46 6.65 2.31
CA SER A 319 10.13 7.07 2.77
C SER A 319 9.32 5.90 3.32
N VAL A 320 8.41 6.20 4.24
CA VAL A 320 7.48 5.21 4.77
C VAL A 320 6.39 4.93 3.74
N ALA A 321 6.34 3.68 3.28
CA ALA A 321 5.30 3.13 2.44
C ALA A 321 4.68 1.93 3.14
N ILE A 322 3.37 2.00 3.37
CA ILE A 322 2.56 0.94 3.98
C ILE A 322 1.78 0.26 2.85
N GLY A 323 1.70 -1.08 2.86
CA GLY A 323 1.02 -1.82 1.80
C GLY A 323 -0.50 -1.55 1.77
N LEU A 324 -1.23 -2.24 2.64
CA LEU A 324 -2.69 -2.11 2.77
C LEU A 324 -3.07 -1.60 4.14
N SER A 325 -4.13 -0.79 4.21
CA SER A 325 -4.63 -0.31 5.50
C SER A 325 -6.15 -0.27 5.58
N LEU A 326 -6.66 -0.61 6.76
CA LEU A 326 -7.99 -0.21 7.19
C LEU A 326 -7.82 0.90 8.22
N GLY A 327 -8.23 2.10 7.84
CA GLY A 327 -8.21 3.34 8.62
C GLY A 327 -7.14 4.36 8.22
N GLY A 328 -6.12 3.94 7.46
CA GLY A 328 -5.06 4.84 6.98
C GLY A 328 -4.46 5.67 8.11
N GLY A 329 -4.20 6.96 7.87
CA GLY A 329 -3.70 7.88 8.90
C GLY A 329 -4.71 8.30 9.98
N GLY A 330 -5.95 7.81 9.94
CA GLY A 330 -7.04 8.24 10.82
C GLY A 330 -7.72 9.55 10.38
N SER A 331 -8.87 9.84 10.97
CA SER A 331 -9.75 10.99 10.75
C SER A 331 -10.38 11.43 12.06
N PRO A 332 -10.84 12.70 12.14
CA PRO A 332 -11.79 13.12 13.16
C PRO A 332 -13.09 12.31 13.08
N VAL A 333 -13.61 11.86 14.22
CA VAL A 333 -14.88 11.10 14.32
C VAL A 333 -16.06 11.84 13.67
N LYS A 334 -16.10 13.17 13.76
CA LYS A 334 -17.12 14.00 13.08
C LYS A 334 -17.13 13.87 11.55
N TRP A 335 -16.07 13.35 10.95
CA TRP A 335 -16.01 13.06 9.52
C TRP A 335 -16.44 11.63 9.22
N HIS A 336 -16.54 10.76 10.20
CA HIS A 336 -16.91 9.37 9.94
C HIS A 336 -18.38 9.29 9.51
N ARG A 337 -18.66 8.39 8.57
CA ARG A 337 -20.04 8.02 8.24
C ARG A 337 -20.78 7.69 9.53
N ASN A 338 -21.93 8.34 9.71
CA ASN A 338 -22.80 8.20 10.88
C ASN A 338 -22.10 8.44 12.25
N GLY A 339 -20.97 9.16 12.28
CA GLY A 339 -20.25 9.47 13.52
C GLY A 339 -19.67 8.25 14.25
N HIS A 340 -19.37 7.16 13.54
CA HIS A 340 -18.78 5.97 14.15
C HIS A 340 -17.40 6.24 14.75
N GLU A 341 -17.07 5.61 15.89
CA GLU A 341 -15.75 5.75 16.52
C GLU A 341 -14.61 5.03 15.77
N TYR A 342 -14.96 4.01 14.98
CA TYR A 342 -14.04 3.23 14.16
C TYR A 342 -13.81 3.89 12.80
N GLU A 343 -12.66 3.61 12.18
CA GLU A 343 -12.36 4.06 10.82
C GLU A 343 -12.93 3.13 9.75
N HIS A 344 -12.90 1.83 10.01
CA HIS A 344 -13.48 0.81 9.15
C HIS A 344 -14.00 -0.35 10.00
N SER A 345 -15.05 -1.04 9.56
CA SER A 345 -15.61 -2.20 10.28
C SER A 345 -15.91 -3.38 9.36
N GLY A 346 -15.60 -4.61 9.81
CA GLY A 346 -15.93 -5.83 9.09
C GLY A 346 -15.12 -6.03 7.80
N GLY A 347 -13.91 -5.44 7.72
CA GLY A 347 -13.06 -5.54 6.54
C GLY A 347 -12.35 -6.89 6.45
N VAL A 348 -12.03 -7.31 5.22
CA VAL A 348 -11.28 -8.54 4.94
C VAL A 348 -10.04 -8.21 4.10
N ILE A 349 -8.88 -8.70 4.53
CA ILE A 349 -7.62 -8.63 3.78
C ILE A 349 -7.12 -10.06 3.57
N ARG A 350 -7.18 -10.56 2.33
CA ARG A 350 -6.83 -11.96 2.04
C ARG A 350 -6.08 -12.23 0.76
N ASN A 351 -5.27 -13.29 0.75
CA ASN A 351 -4.58 -13.77 -0.45
C ASN A 351 -3.69 -12.72 -1.12
N ASN A 352 -3.31 -11.64 -0.43
CA ASN A 352 -2.45 -10.61 -1.01
C ASN A 352 -0.98 -10.99 -0.84
N ILE A 353 -0.15 -10.55 -1.79
CA ILE A 353 1.30 -10.50 -1.64
C ILE A 353 1.69 -9.04 -1.49
N ILE A 354 2.28 -8.69 -0.35
CA ILE A 354 2.80 -7.35 -0.07
C ILE A 354 4.30 -7.48 0.16
N MET A 355 5.10 -6.76 -0.61
CA MET A 355 6.53 -6.85 -0.50
C MET A 355 7.25 -5.51 -0.58
N ASN A 356 8.48 -5.51 -0.06
CA ASN A 356 9.41 -4.40 -0.12
C ASN A 356 8.87 -3.10 0.48
N CYS A 357 8.23 -3.22 1.65
CA CYS A 357 7.83 -2.12 2.51
C CYS A 357 8.75 -2.05 3.75
N PRO A 358 10.08 -1.84 3.59
CA PRO A 358 11.06 -2.16 4.62
C PRO A 358 11.00 -1.26 5.86
N HIS A 359 10.34 -0.10 5.77
CA HIS A 359 10.30 0.92 6.82
C HIS A 359 9.05 0.86 7.69
N ASP A 360 8.05 0.04 7.35
CA ASP A 360 6.83 -0.08 8.14
C ASP A 360 6.08 -1.40 7.87
N VAL A 361 4.92 -1.56 8.50
CA VAL A 361 4.09 -2.76 8.35
C VAL A 361 3.57 -2.91 6.92
N GLY A 362 3.40 -4.15 6.48
CA GLY A 362 2.71 -4.45 5.23
C GLY A 362 1.21 -4.19 5.36
N ILE A 363 0.64 -4.46 6.54
CA ILE A 363 -0.78 -4.27 6.85
C ILE A 363 -0.94 -3.43 8.12
N TYR A 364 -1.70 -2.33 8.02
CA TYR A 364 -1.97 -1.43 9.14
C TYR A 364 -3.47 -1.30 9.44
N LEU A 365 -3.89 -1.70 10.64
CA LEU A 365 -5.27 -1.64 11.11
C LEU A 365 -5.42 -0.52 12.15
N ASN A 366 -5.86 0.65 11.73
CA ASN A 366 -6.04 1.84 12.56
C ASN A 366 -7.52 2.02 12.93
N LYS A 367 -7.89 1.72 14.18
CA LYS A 367 -9.30 1.71 14.61
C LYS A 367 -10.18 0.87 13.67
N ALA A 368 -9.63 -0.21 13.12
CA ALA A 368 -10.35 -1.11 12.22
C ALA A 368 -11.00 -2.23 13.04
N LYS A 369 -12.32 -2.21 13.11
CA LYS A 369 -13.11 -3.09 13.98
C LYS A 369 -13.52 -4.36 13.24
N ASN A 370 -13.53 -5.50 13.93
CA ASN A 370 -14.01 -6.79 13.43
C ASN A 370 -13.36 -7.19 12.09
N THR A 371 -12.04 -6.99 11.98
CA THR A 371 -11.29 -7.26 10.76
C THR A 371 -10.88 -8.73 10.69
N ILE A 372 -10.84 -9.30 9.49
CA ILE A 372 -10.20 -10.60 9.23
C ILE A 372 -9.03 -10.39 8.27
N VAL A 373 -7.83 -10.77 8.70
CA VAL A 373 -6.62 -10.77 7.86
C VAL A 373 -6.14 -12.19 7.75
N HIS A 374 -6.23 -12.78 6.55
CA HIS A 374 -5.85 -14.18 6.41
C HIS A 374 -5.16 -14.50 5.09
N ASN A 375 -4.31 -15.52 5.09
CA ASN A 375 -3.70 -16.03 3.86
C ASN A 375 -2.90 -14.98 3.07
N ASN A 376 -2.21 -14.05 3.72
CA ASN A 376 -1.35 -13.09 3.04
C ASN A 376 0.12 -13.51 3.13
N ILE A 377 0.94 -13.09 2.16
CA ILE A 377 2.41 -13.13 2.25
C ILE A 377 2.92 -11.70 2.39
N LEU A 378 3.64 -11.41 3.46
CA LEU A 378 4.29 -10.11 3.70
C LEU A 378 5.81 -10.29 3.71
N TYR A 379 6.49 -9.82 2.68
CA TYR A 379 7.93 -10.03 2.49
C TYR A 379 8.70 -8.71 2.58
N ASN A 380 9.78 -8.63 3.35
CA ASN A 380 10.53 -7.40 3.57
C ASN A 380 9.63 -6.25 4.08
N THR A 381 8.89 -6.54 5.15
CA THR A 381 8.01 -5.61 5.88
C THR A 381 8.27 -5.68 7.39
N MET A 382 7.65 -4.79 8.18
CA MET A 382 7.62 -4.89 9.65
C MET A 382 6.47 -5.76 10.19
N GLY A 383 5.65 -6.35 9.32
CA GLY A 383 4.57 -7.26 9.68
C GLY A 383 3.18 -6.62 9.68
N ILE A 384 2.40 -6.82 10.77
CA ILE A 384 0.99 -6.41 10.90
C ILE A 384 0.78 -5.67 12.23
N ASP A 385 0.12 -4.51 12.15
CA ASP A 385 -0.23 -3.70 13.32
C ASP A 385 -1.75 -3.63 13.51
N VAL A 386 -2.22 -3.93 14.71
CA VAL A 386 -3.59 -3.67 15.18
C VAL A 386 -3.56 -2.56 16.21
N ARG A 387 -4.09 -1.39 15.87
CA ARG A 387 -3.91 -0.18 16.66
C ARG A 387 -5.21 0.47 17.14
N PHE A 388 -5.13 0.98 18.36
CA PHE A 388 -6.18 1.69 19.11
C PHE A 388 -7.33 0.81 19.60
N LYS A 389 -7.98 1.24 20.68
CA LYS A 389 -9.01 0.47 21.41
C LYS A 389 -10.19 0.00 20.55
N GLU A 390 -10.52 0.71 19.48
CA GLU A 390 -11.58 0.30 18.55
C GLU A 390 -11.13 -0.82 17.60
N GLY A 391 -9.81 -0.99 17.42
CA GLY A 391 -9.20 -1.94 16.51
C GLY A 391 -9.31 -3.37 17.02
N THR A 392 -10.00 -4.23 16.27
CA THR A 392 -10.06 -5.67 16.55
C THR A 392 -9.86 -6.50 15.29
N ALA A 393 -9.07 -7.57 15.40
CA ALA A 393 -8.75 -8.42 14.25
C ALA A 393 -8.66 -9.91 14.58
N LYS A 394 -8.99 -10.75 13.59
CA LYS A 394 -8.58 -12.16 13.52
C LYS A 394 -7.47 -12.28 12.47
N LEU A 395 -6.35 -12.87 12.85
CA LEU A 395 -5.16 -13.02 12.00
C LEU A 395 -4.91 -14.52 11.80
N LEU A 396 -5.07 -15.03 10.59
CA LEU A 396 -5.09 -16.47 10.30
C LEU A 396 -4.21 -16.82 9.10
N HIS A 397 -3.39 -17.86 9.18
CA HIS A 397 -2.74 -18.44 7.99
C HIS A 397 -1.82 -17.49 7.18
N ASN A 398 -1.32 -16.41 7.77
CA ASN A 398 -0.43 -15.47 7.09
C ASN A 398 1.03 -15.95 7.17
N VAL A 399 1.86 -15.57 6.18
CA VAL A 399 3.32 -15.75 6.21
C VAL A 399 3.95 -14.37 6.16
N LEU A 400 4.73 -13.99 7.16
CA LEU A 400 5.26 -12.64 7.21
C LEU A 400 6.66 -12.53 7.80
N SER A 401 7.43 -11.62 7.22
CA SER A 401 8.59 -10.99 7.83
C SER A 401 8.13 -9.92 8.84
N GLY A 402 8.80 -9.83 9.99
CA GLY A 402 8.50 -8.84 11.02
C GLY A 402 7.68 -9.43 12.16
N LYS A 403 6.68 -8.71 12.65
CA LYS A 403 5.90 -9.13 13.82
C LYS A 403 4.41 -8.82 13.68
N ILE A 404 3.63 -9.40 14.58
CA ILE A 404 2.23 -9.04 14.79
C ILE A 404 2.19 -8.22 16.09
N GLU A 405 1.64 -7.00 16.05
CA GLU A 405 1.61 -6.10 17.19
C GLU A 405 0.21 -5.58 17.52
N GLU A 406 -0.17 -5.72 18.80
CA GLU A 406 -1.23 -4.95 19.43
C GLU A 406 -0.65 -3.63 19.95
N ARG A 407 -1.15 -2.51 19.45
CA ARG A 407 -0.60 -1.18 19.78
C ARG A 407 -1.68 -0.24 20.26
N ASN A 408 -1.38 0.56 21.29
CA ASN A 408 -2.28 1.57 21.83
C ASN A 408 -3.68 1.02 22.20
N GLY A 409 -3.76 -0.23 22.67
CA GLY A 409 -5.00 -0.88 23.08
C GLY A 409 -5.78 -1.60 21.98
N GLY A 410 -5.23 -1.75 20.76
CA GLY A 410 -5.79 -2.67 19.77
C GLY A 410 -5.76 -4.12 20.25
N VAL A 411 -6.70 -4.95 19.77
CA VAL A 411 -6.89 -6.32 20.28
C VAL A 411 -6.96 -7.32 19.13
N ILE A 412 -6.19 -8.40 19.23
CA ILE A 412 -6.25 -9.55 18.34
C ILE A 412 -7.15 -10.60 19.01
N LEU A 413 -8.33 -10.79 18.42
CA LEU A 413 -9.34 -11.71 18.93
C LEU A 413 -8.97 -13.18 18.66
N GLN A 414 -8.18 -13.42 17.62
CA GLN A 414 -7.69 -14.74 17.25
C GLN A 414 -6.39 -14.61 16.46
N ASN A 415 -5.40 -15.41 16.82
CA ASN A 415 -4.11 -15.49 16.14
C ASN A 415 -3.75 -16.97 15.98
N SER A 416 -3.95 -17.54 14.79
CA SER A 416 -3.68 -18.96 14.54
C SER A 416 -2.99 -19.21 13.21
N ASP A 417 -2.12 -20.21 13.20
CA ASP A 417 -1.51 -20.78 11.98
C ASP A 417 -0.75 -19.76 11.11
N ASN A 418 -0.27 -18.67 11.72
CA ASN A 418 0.60 -17.70 11.06
C ASN A 418 2.07 -18.15 11.17
N ILE A 419 2.82 -18.06 10.07
CA ILE A 419 4.28 -18.14 10.08
C ILE A 419 4.83 -16.72 10.20
N VAL A 420 5.37 -16.39 11.36
CA VAL A 420 5.92 -15.06 11.66
C VAL A 420 7.41 -15.18 11.94
N LEU A 421 8.23 -14.60 11.07
CA LEU A 421 9.69 -14.57 11.23
C LEU A 421 10.17 -13.12 11.34
N SER A 422 10.70 -12.74 12.49
CA SER A 422 11.27 -11.41 12.69
C SER A 422 12.52 -11.19 11.85
N ARG A 423 12.65 -10.00 11.26
CA ARG A 423 13.90 -9.57 10.62
C ARG A 423 15.02 -9.47 11.66
N SER A 424 16.26 -9.75 11.25
CA SER A 424 17.38 -9.75 12.20
C SER A 424 17.55 -8.38 12.84
N TRP A 425 17.77 -8.32 14.16
CA TRP A 425 17.85 -7.04 14.87
C TRP A 425 19.00 -6.17 14.34
N LEU A 426 20.18 -6.75 14.10
CA LEU A 426 21.38 -5.98 13.74
C LEU A 426 21.35 -5.46 12.29
N ARG A 427 20.85 -6.26 11.34
CA ARG A 427 20.96 -5.97 9.90
C ARG A 427 19.62 -5.82 9.18
N ALA A 428 18.51 -6.13 9.85
CA ALA A 428 17.21 -6.25 9.22
C ALA A 428 17.19 -7.27 8.05
N SER A 429 18.03 -8.31 8.11
CA SER A 429 18.06 -9.40 7.13
C SER A 429 16.69 -10.07 7.01
N GLU A 430 16.36 -10.52 5.80
CA GLU A 430 15.05 -11.06 5.47
C GLU A 430 14.98 -12.58 5.69
N PRO A 431 14.22 -13.05 6.71
CA PRO A 431 14.21 -14.45 7.09
C PRO A 431 13.40 -15.35 6.16
N LEU A 432 12.46 -14.82 5.38
CA LEU A 432 11.63 -15.63 4.48
C LEU A 432 12.41 -16.21 3.29
N ASN A 433 13.67 -15.79 3.08
CA ASN A 433 14.61 -16.41 2.14
C ASN A 433 14.86 -17.90 2.45
N GLU A 434 14.69 -18.31 3.71
CA GLU A 434 14.80 -19.71 4.13
C GLU A 434 13.56 -20.55 3.75
N LEU A 435 12.41 -19.90 3.56
CA LEU A 435 11.15 -20.57 3.24
C LEU A 435 10.89 -20.65 1.73
N PHE A 436 11.35 -19.66 0.97
CA PHE A 436 11.03 -19.51 -0.45
C PHE A 436 12.27 -19.49 -1.35
N LYS A 437 12.12 -19.94 -2.61
CA LYS A 437 13.25 -20.07 -3.54
C LYS A 437 13.93 -18.73 -3.86
N ALA A 438 13.20 -17.72 -4.30
CA ALA A 438 13.75 -16.40 -4.59
C ALA A 438 12.71 -15.28 -4.35
N PRO A 439 12.24 -15.12 -3.10
CA PRO A 439 11.13 -14.23 -2.78
C PRO A 439 11.45 -12.74 -3.00
N ALA A 440 12.73 -12.33 -2.90
CA ALA A 440 13.18 -10.98 -3.28
C ALA A 440 12.76 -10.59 -4.70
N ASN A 441 12.68 -11.58 -5.58
CA ASN A 441 12.31 -11.46 -6.99
C ASN A 441 10.91 -12.04 -7.27
N GLY A 442 10.11 -12.32 -6.24
CA GLY A 442 8.74 -12.82 -6.41
C GLY A 442 8.58 -14.32 -6.66
N ASP A 443 9.65 -15.12 -6.63
CA ASP A 443 9.51 -16.59 -6.65
C ASP A 443 9.25 -17.11 -5.23
N PHE A 444 7.98 -17.10 -4.85
CA PHE A 444 7.49 -17.63 -3.58
C PHE A 444 7.33 -19.15 -3.58
N THR A 445 7.97 -19.89 -4.51
CA THR A 445 7.95 -21.36 -4.45
C THR A 445 8.53 -21.83 -3.12
N TRP A 446 7.79 -22.68 -2.40
CA TRP A 446 8.23 -23.24 -1.13
C TRP A 446 9.50 -24.08 -1.31
N ARG A 447 10.47 -23.90 -0.41
CA ARG A 447 11.69 -24.74 -0.33
C ARG A 447 11.42 -26.07 0.38
N LYS A 448 10.45 -26.09 1.31
CA LYS A 448 10.02 -27.24 2.11
C LYS A 448 8.49 -27.25 2.22
N ASN A 449 7.89 -28.38 2.61
CA ASN A 449 6.44 -28.51 2.69
C ASN A 449 5.85 -27.83 3.96
N TYR A 450 5.68 -26.50 3.92
CA TYR A 450 5.06 -25.71 5.00
C TYR A 450 3.61 -25.24 4.69
N HIS A 451 3.00 -25.73 3.60
CA HIS A 451 1.85 -25.08 2.96
C HIS A 451 0.46 -25.62 3.38
N TYR A 452 0.41 -26.73 4.11
CA TYR A 452 -0.85 -27.31 4.58
C TYR A 452 -1.10 -27.03 6.06
N VAL A 453 -2.32 -26.60 6.38
CA VAL A 453 -2.87 -26.65 7.73
C VAL A 453 -3.59 -27.98 7.85
N ASP A 454 -3.22 -28.78 8.84
CA ASP A 454 -3.82 -30.10 9.07
C ASP A 454 -5.22 -29.93 9.69
N THR A 455 -6.22 -29.60 8.87
CA THR A 455 -7.63 -29.42 9.30
C THR A 455 -8.65 -29.75 8.19
N ASP A 456 -9.86 -30.08 8.64
CA ASP A 456 -11.02 -30.49 7.84
C ASP A 456 -11.43 -29.51 6.74
N ARG A 457 -12.02 -30.06 5.67
CA ARG A 457 -12.57 -29.29 4.54
C ARG A 457 -13.66 -28.33 5.02
N THR A 458 -13.60 -27.07 4.59
CA THR A 458 -14.71 -26.13 4.75
C THR A 458 -15.81 -26.39 3.72
N GLN A 459 -17.05 -25.98 3.99
CA GLN A 459 -18.13 -26.01 3.00
C GLN A 459 -17.96 -24.92 1.93
N GLU A 460 -17.28 -23.82 2.27
CA GLU A 460 -17.04 -22.71 1.36
C GLU A 460 -15.76 -22.89 0.53
N PHE A 461 -15.84 -22.58 -0.76
CA PHE A 461 -14.70 -22.51 -1.66
C PHE A 461 -14.11 -21.10 -1.68
N SER A 462 -12.79 -21.03 -1.68
CA SER A 462 -12.00 -19.81 -1.90
C SER A 462 -11.13 -19.96 -3.16
N VAL A 463 -10.68 -18.84 -3.71
CA VAL A 463 -9.71 -18.78 -4.81
C VAL A 463 -8.44 -18.14 -4.25
N ASP A 464 -7.32 -18.84 -4.37
CA ASP A 464 -6.01 -18.36 -3.91
C ASP A 464 -5.41 -17.29 -4.87
N PHE A 465 -4.26 -16.72 -4.53
CA PHE A 465 -3.56 -15.74 -5.37
C PHE A 465 -3.20 -16.27 -6.77
N CYS A 466 -2.98 -17.58 -6.88
CA CYS A 466 -2.66 -18.26 -8.13
C CYS A 466 -3.90 -18.66 -8.95
N GLY A 467 -5.11 -18.38 -8.48
CA GLY A 467 -6.35 -18.76 -9.14
C GLY A 467 -6.83 -20.19 -8.84
N ASN A 468 -6.18 -20.91 -7.91
CA ASN A 468 -6.63 -22.25 -7.54
C ASN A 468 -7.87 -22.17 -6.66
N LYS A 469 -8.94 -22.84 -7.08
CA LYS A 469 -10.16 -22.99 -6.28
C LYS A 469 -10.01 -24.12 -5.27
N THR A 470 -10.27 -23.84 -3.99
CA THR A 470 -10.11 -24.81 -2.91
C THR A 470 -11.06 -24.56 -1.74
N ASN A 471 -11.43 -25.63 -1.05
CA ASN A 471 -12.12 -25.60 0.24
C ASN A 471 -11.27 -26.21 1.36
N LYS A 472 -9.96 -26.34 1.12
CA LYS A 472 -8.97 -26.72 2.13
C LYS A 472 -8.35 -25.47 2.72
N ALA A 473 -8.05 -25.50 4.01
CA ALA A 473 -7.18 -24.51 4.62
C ALA A 473 -5.74 -24.65 4.08
N TYR A 474 -5.06 -23.52 3.91
CA TYR A 474 -3.67 -23.42 3.46
C TYR A 474 -3.00 -22.23 4.13
N ILE A 475 -1.67 -22.19 4.12
CA ILE A 475 -0.87 -21.10 4.69
C ILE A 475 -0.32 -20.21 3.59
N GLY A 476 -0.33 -18.90 3.80
CA GLY A 476 0.11 -17.90 2.85
C GLY A 476 -0.93 -17.65 1.76
N ALA A 477 -0.49 -17.03 0.66
CA ALA A 477 -1.37 -16.52 -0.40
C ALA A 477 -1.77 -17.55 -1.46
N PHE A 478 -1.15 -18.74 -1.46
CA PHE A 478 -1.39 -19.77 -2.46
C PHE A 478 -1.32 -21.17 -1.85
N LEU A 479 -2.08 -22.10 -2.43
CA LEU A 479 -2.29 -23.46 -1.91
C LEU A 479 -1.16 -24.44 -2.27
N SER A 480 -0.60 -24.30 -3.46
CA SER A 480 0.35 -25.28 -4.04
C SER A 480 1.74 -25.22 -3.38
N THR A 481 2.56 -26.25 -3.56
CA THR A 481 4.01 -26.19 -3.27
C THR A 481 4.75 -25.26 -4.23
N ARG A 482 4.32 -25.27 -5.50
CA ARG A 482 4.91 -24.47 -6.58
C ARG A 482 4.13 -23.18 -6.75
N PHE A 483 4.85 -22.08 -6.78
CA PHE A 483 4.26 -20.78 -6.99
C PHE A 483 3.93 -20.56 -8.48
N CYS A 484 2.84 -19.84 -8.74
CA CYS A 484 2.41 -19.38 -10.07
C CYS A 484 3.32 -18.25 -10.56
N LYS A 485 4.46 -18.61 -11.15
CA LYS A 485 5.49 -17.68 -11.62
C LYS A 485 4.97 -16.63 -12.61
N ASP A 486 3.96 -16.98 -13.41
CA ASP A 486 3.26 -16.09 -14.32
C ASP A 486 2.64 -14.88 -13.61
N LYS A 487 2.07 -15.06 -12.42
CA LYS A 487 1.46 -13.97 -11.62
C LYS A 487 2.46 -12.91 -11.15
N MET A 488 3.76 -13.23 -11.17
CA MET A 488 4.87 -12.30 -10.89
C MET A 488 5.68 -11.96 -12.14
N ASN A 489 5.13 -12.20 -13.33
CA ASN A 489 5.77 -11.98 -14.63
C ASN A 489 7.08 -12.78 -14.84
N LEU A 490 7.36 -13.81 -14.04
CA LEU A 490 8.65 -14.53 -14.03
C LEU A 490 8.88 -15.47 -15.20
N ASN A 491 7.84 -15.77 -15.97
CA ASN A 491 7.94 -16.56 -17.20
C ASN A 491 8.13 -15.69 -18.44
N ASN A 492 8.10 -14.36 -18.31
CA ASN A 492 8.22 -13.45 -19.43
C ASN A 492 9.69 -13.37 -19.89
N THR A 493 9.93 -13.76 -21.14
CA THR A 493 11.27 -13.78 -21.76
C THR A 493 11.84 -12.38 -21.99
N GLU A 494 11.01 -11.34 -21.95
CA GLU A 494 11.41 -9.94 -22.08
C GLU A 494 11.71 -9.26 -20.73
N LEU A 495 11.74 -10.01 -19.62
CA LEU A 495 12.12 -9.49 -18.31
C LEU A 495 13.52 -8.85 -18.34
N GLN A 496 13.60 -7.60 -17.91
CA GLN A 496 14.85 -6.85 -17.85
C GLN A 496 15.41 -6.84 -16.43
N TYR A 497 16.66 -7.28 -16.25
CA TYR A 497 17.38 -7.12 -14.99
C TYR A 497 17.85 -5.68 -14.83
N LYS A 498 17.65 -5.10 -13.65
CA LYS A 498 18.11 -3.72 -13.37
C LYS A 498 19.62 -3.55 -13.53
N PHE A 499 20.39 -4.51 -13.02
CA PHE A 499 21.86 -4.45 -12.98
C PHE A 499 22.53 -4.73 -14.34
N ALA A 500 21.79 -5.15 -15.36
CA ALA A 500 22.34 -5.33 -16.72
C ALA A 500 22.40 -4.02 -17.52
N ILE A 501 21.78 -2.93 -17.02
CA ILE A 501 21.70 -1.64 -17.70
C ILE A 501 22.84 -0.70 -17.28
N GLU A 502 23.47 -0.92 -16.12
CA GLU A 502 24.57 -0.06 -15.62
C GLU A 502 25.95 -0.33 -16.26
N HIS A 503 26.01 -1.25 -17.24
CA HIS A 503 27.24 -1.59 -17.99
C HIS A 503 27.14 -1.34 -19.50
N LYS A 504 26.18 -0.53 -19.94
CA LYS A 504 26.13 0.08 -21.28
C LYS A 504 26.05 1.59 -21.13
#